data_AF-A0A2V6S9W0-F1
#
_entry.id   AF-A0A2V6S9W0-F1
#
_cell.length_a   1.000
_cell.length_b   1.000
_cell.length_c   1.000
_cell.angle_alpha   90.00
_cell.angle_beta   90.00
_cell.angle_gamma   90.00
#
_symmetry.space_group_name_H-M   'P 1'
#
loop_
_entity.id
_entity.type
_entity.pdbx_description
1 polymer ?
#
loop_
_entity_poly.entity_id
_entity_poly.type
_entity_poly.pdbx_seq_one_letter_code
_entity_poly.pdbx_strand_id
1 'polypeptide(L)'
;MDDLTKTAAPSDVSRRAFLKQTGLGITGASLATMLEARQAPAQIRGTSLRILLWSHFVPAYDVWYDQFVKEWGDKNGVRVRVDRI
;
A
#
# COMPACT_ATOMS: atom_id res chain seq x y z
N MET A 1 -23.51 18.54 -49.28
CA MET A 1 -24.65 17.61 -49.27
C MET A 1 -24.11 16.19 -49.14
N ASP A 2 -23.32 15.88 -48.11
CA ASP A 2 -23.65 15.73 -46.68
C ASP A 2 -24.11 14.29 -46.41
N ASP A 3 -23.14 13.41 -46.19
CA ASP A 3 -23.36 12.18 -45.40
C ASP A 3 -22.68 12.39 -44.04
N LEU A 4 -23.40 13.09 -43.15
CA LEU A 4 -23.04 13.28 -41.76
C LEU A 4 -23.81 12.25 -40.94
N THR A 5 -23.10 11.25 -40.43
CA THR A 5 -23.19 10.71 -39.05
C THR A 5 -22.88 9.20 -39.00
N LYS A 6 -21.60 8.87 -38.86
CA LYS A 6 -21.22 7.65 -38.15
C LYS A 6 -20.00 7.92 -37.29
N THR A 7 -20.26 8.50 -36.12
CA THR A 7 -19.30 8.52 -35.01
C THR A 7 -19.01 7.08 -34.60
N ALA A 8 -17.87 6.54 -35.00
CA ALA A 8 -17.39 5.27 -34.48
C ALA A 8 -17.13 5.45 -32.97
N ALA A 9 -17.87 4.72 -32.15
CA ALA A 9 -17.64 4.65 -30.71
C ALA A 9 -16.20 4.16 -30.42
N PRO A 10 -15.53 4.67 -29.37
CA PRO A 10 -14.24 4.14 -28.97
C PRO A 10 -14.41 2.65 -28.61
N SER A 11 -13.70 1.79 -29.34
CA SER A 11 -13.76 0.35 -29.15
C SER A 11 -13.22 -0.02 -27.77
N ASP A 12 -14.00 -0.85 -27.06
CA ASP A 12 -13.75 -1.39 -25.73
C ASP A 12 -12.27 -1.72 -25.50
N VAL A 13 -11.69 -1.16 -24.43
CA VAL A 13 -10.47 -1.72 -23.83
C VAL A 13 -10.77 -3.17 -23.47
N SER A 14 -10.33 -4.10 -24.33
CA SER A 14 -10.69 -5.50 -24.21
C SER A 14 -10.15 -6.03 -22.89
N ARG A 15 -11.05 -6.60 -22.06
CA ARG A 15 -10.68 -7.32 -20.82
C ARG A 15 -9.54 -8.32 -21.05
N ARG A 16 -9.47 -8.90 -22.25
CA ARG A 16 -8.40 -9.82 -22.67
C ARG A 16 -7.07 -9.10 -22.97
N ALA A 17 -7.10 -7.90 -23.53
CA ALA A 17 -5.92 -7.06 -23.69
C ALA A 17 -5.38 -6.63 -22.31
N PHE A 18 -6.28 -6.23 -21.40
CA PHE A 18 -5.93 -5.94 -20.01
C PHE A 18 -5.28 -7.15 -19.31
N LEU A 19 -5.87 -8.35 -19.43
CA LEU A 19 -5.32 -9.59 -18.84
C LEU A 19 -3.99 -10.03 -19.47
N LYS A 20 -3.77 -9.81 -20.78
CA LYS A 20 -2.47 -10.08 -21.40
C LYS A 20 -1.40 -9.07 -20.98
N GLN A 21 -1.78 -7.80 -20.81
CA GLN A 21 -0.89 -6.74 -20.38
C GLN A 21 -0.55 -6.84 -18.88
N THR A 22 -1.46 -7.33 -18.06
CA THR A 22 -1.21 -7.63 -16.63
C THR A 22 -0.60 -9.02 -16.41
N GLY A 23 -0.80 -9.97 -17.34
CA GLY A 23 -0.29 -11.35 -17.23
C GLY A 23 1.22 -11.52 -17.44
N LEU A 24 1.92 -10.51 -17.97
CA LEU A 24 3.36 -10.54 -18.21
C LEU A 24 4.16 -9.57 -17.31
N GLY A 25 3.54 -8.91 -16.33
CA GLY A 25 4.19 -7.76 -15.66
C GLY A 25 3.77 -7.45 -14.23
N ILE A 26 3.26 -8.41 -13.44
CA ILE A 26 3.03 -8.19 -11.99
C ILE A 26 3.69 -9.28 -11.13
N THR A 27 4.86 -9.76 -11.56
CA THR A 27 5.79 -10.47 -10.66
C THR A 27 6.75 -9.51 -9.95
N GLY A 28 6.54 -8.19 -10.08
CA GLY A 28 7.41 -7.21 -9.44
C GLY A 28 6.87 -5.79 -9.56
N ALA A 29 5.92 -5.41 -8.72
CA ALA A 29 5.99 -4.05 -8.19
C ALA A 29 7.26 -4.04 -7.33
N SER A 30 8.37 -3.62 -7.93
CA SER A 30 9.60 -3.43 -7.16
C SER A 30 9.29 -2.50 -5.98
N LEU A 31 9.98 -2.69 -4.85
CA LEU A 31 9.88 -1.76 -3.70
C LEU A 31 10.03 -0.29 -4.16
N ALA A 32 10.85 -0.04 -5.19
CA ALA A 32 11.02 1.28 -5.80
C ALA A 32 9.73 1.82 -6.44
N THR A 33 9.01 1.03 -7.24
CA THR A 33 7.76 1.47 -7.86
C THR A 33 6.65 1.72 -6.83
N MET A 34 6.59 0.93 -5.76
CA MET A 34 5.63 1.17 -4.67
C MET A 34 5.99 2.43 -3.88
N LEU A 35 7.29 2.64 -3.62
CA LEU A 35 7.79 3.81 -2.94
C LEU A 35 7.55 5.10 -3.75
N GLU A 36 7.78 5.06 -5.06
CA GLU A 36 7.55 6.18 -5.98
C GLU A 36 6.06 6.53 -6.08
N ALA A 37 5.19 5.52 -6.11
CA ALA A 37 3.74 5.69 -6.05
C ALA A 37 3.23 6.09 -4.66
N ARG A 38 4.09 6.13 -3.62
CA ARG A 38 3.70 6.28 -2.21
C ARG A 38 2.60 5.31 -1.78
N GLN A 39 2.57 4.13 -2.39
CA GLN A 39 1.58 3.10 -2.09
C GLN A 39 2.15 2.15 -1.05
N ALA A 40 1.35 1.89 -0.01
CA ALA A 40 1.67 0.86 0.96
C ALA A 40 1.72 -0.51 0.25
N PRO A 41 2.62 -1.42 0.68
CA PRO A 41 2.63 -2.76 0.14
C PRO A 41 1.28 -3.44 0.39
N ALA A 42 0.78 -4.15 -0.63
CA ALA A 42 -0.49 -4.89 -0.53
C ALA A 42 -0.46 -6.00 0.54
N GLN A 43 0.74 -6.39 1.00
CA GLN A 43 0.96 -7.31 2.11
C GLN A 43 1.98 -6.73 3.10
N ILE A 44 1.59 -6.63 4.37
CA ILE A 44 2.38 -6.05 5.47
C ILE A 44 3.21 -7.08 6.24
N ARG A 45 2.88 -8.38 6.16
CA ARG A 45 3.64 -9.45 6.82
C ARG A 45 5.08 -9.48 6.32
N GLY A 46 6.03 -9.55 7.25
CA GLY A 46 7.47 -9.51 7.00
C GLY A 46 8.07 -8.10 6.91
N THR A 47 7.25 -7.05 6.92
CA THR A 47 7.73 -5.66 6.89
C THR A 47 8.18 -5.16 8.27
N SER A 48 8.81 -3.97 8.28
CA SER A 48 9.16 -3.25 9.51
C SER A 48 8.51 -1.88 9.55
N LEU A 49 7.83 -1.56 10.66
CA LEU A 49 7.23 -0.26 10.92
C LEU A 49 8.05 0.47 11.99
N ARG A 50 8.50 1.68 11.67
CA ARG A 50 9.19 2.57 12.62
C ARG A 50 8.32 3.79 12.87
N ILE A 51 7.98 4.01 14.14
CA ILE A 51 7.11 5.08 14.58
C ILE A 51 7.93 6.03 15.43
N LEU A 52 7.88 7.31 15.11
CA LEU A 52 8.45 8.36 15.92
C LEU A 52 7.31 9.06 16.64
N LEU A 53 7.32 9.02 17.96
CA LEU A 53 6.22 9.50 18.81
C LEU A 53 6.77 10.42 19.90
N TRP A 54 6.02 11.46 20.26
CA TRP A 54 6.38 12.26 21.43
C TRP A 54 5.99 11.56 22.73
N SER A 55 6.81 11.69 23.76
CA SER A 55 6.53 11.15 25.10
C SER A 55 5.24 11.75 25.65
N HIS A 56 4.30 10.89 26.05
CA HIS A 56 2.99 11.35 26.49
C HIS A 56 3.09 12.02 27.87
N PHE A 57 2.31 13.07 28.13
CA PHE A 57 2.25 13.72 29.45
C PHE A 57 1.86 12.75 30.59
N VAL A 58 1.22 11.62 30.25
CA VAL A 58 0.81 10.60 31.21
C VAL A 58 1.66 9.35 30.96
N PRO A 59 2.63 9.02 31.84
CA PRO A 59 3.58 7.93 31.59
C PRO A 59 2.92 6.56 31.40
N ALA A 60 1.76 6.32 32.03
CA ALA A 60 1.02 5.07 31.87
C ALA A 60 0.55 4.82 30.42
N TYR A 61 0.30 5.89 29.65
CA TYR A 61 -0.07 5.77 28.25
C TYR A 61 1.07 5.19 27.42
N ASP A 62 2.31 5.64 27.66
CA ASP A 62 3.47 5.20 26.91
C ASP A 62 3.73 3.70 27.10
N VAL A 63 3.59 3.22 28.34
CA VAL A 63 3.69 1.80 28.69
C VAL A 63 2.62 0.98 27.97
N TRP A 64 1.37 1.44 28.02
CA TRP A 64 0.27 0.78 27.32
C TRP A 64 0.49 0.76 25.80
N TYR A 65 0.94 1.87 25.23
CA TYR A 65 1.12 2.02 23.79
C TYR A 65 2.21 1.07 23.26
N ASP A 66 3.34 0.96 23.96
CA ASP A 66 4.40 0.03 23.57
C ASP A 66 3.90 -1.43 23.54
N GLN A 67 3.13 -1.83 24.54
CA GLN A 67 2.54 -3.16 24.59
C GLN A 67 1.54 -3.36 23.46
N PHE A 68 0.61 -2.41 23.27
CA PHE A 68 -0.40 -2.46 22.22
C PHE A 68 0.23 -2.62 20.82
N VAL A 69 1.23 -1.78 20.51
CA VAL A 69 1.89 -1.79 19.20
C VAL A 69 2.67 -3.06 18.96
N LYS A 70 3.31 -3.61 20.00
CA LYS A 70 4.00 -4.91 19.92
C LYS A 70 3.01 -6.04 19.62
N GLU A 71 1.92 -6.14 20.37
CA GLU A 71 0.90 -7.17 20.16
C GLU A 71 0.24 -7.06 18.78
N TRP A 72 0.01 -5.84 18.30
CA TRP A 72 -0.46 -5.61 16.95
C TRP A 72 0.58 -6.08 15.91
N GLY A 73 1.85 -5.79 16.12
CA GLY A 73 2.94 -6.23 15.25
C GLY A 73 3.02 -7.75 15.14
N ASP A 74 2.96 -8.44 16.28
CA ASP A 74 2.99 -9.91 16.35
C ASP A 74 1.81 -10.54 15.58
N LYS A 75 0.59 -10.00 15.77
CA LYS A 75 -0.62 -10.46 15.06
C LYS A 75 -0.55 -10.26 13.55
N ASN A 76 0.11 -9.19 13.10
CA ASN A 76 0.19 -8.81 11.68
C ASN A 76 1.51 -9.25 11.01
N GLY A 77 2.40 -9.92 11.73
CA GLY A 77 3.73 -10.28 11.23
C GLY A 77 4.58 -9.07 10.85
N VAL A 78 4.39 -7.93 11.51
CA VAL A 78 5.12 -6.67 11.28
C VAL A 78 6.10 -6.46 12.44
N ARG A 79 7.37 -6.22 12.14
CA ARG A 79 8.35 -5.81 13.16
C ARG A 79 8.15 -4.33 13.47
N VAL A 80 7.65 -3.99 14.65
CA VAL A 80 7.42 -2.60 15.03
C VAL A 80 8.47 -2.07 15.99
N ARG A 81 8.86 -0.81 15.82
CA ARG A 81 9.71 -0.05 16.75
C ARG A 81 9.10 1.34 16.98
N VAL A 82 9.00 1.73 18.25
CA VAL A 82 8.60 3.08 18.65
C VAL A 82 9.85 3.79 19.18
N ASP A 83 10.21 4.91 18.56
CA ASP A 83 11.28 5.79 19.00
C ASP A 83 10.60 7.04 19.61
N ARG A 84 10.87 7.33 20.88
CA ARG A 84 10.27 8.46 21.60
C ARG A 84 11.18 9.68 21.63
N ILE A 85 10.56 10.86 21.50
CA ILE A 85 11.18 12.18 21.71
C ILE A 85 10.60 12.82 22.97
#